data_AF-A0A564XXM5-F1
#
_entry.id   AF-A0A564XXM5-F1
#
_cell.length_a   1.000
_cell.length_b   1.000
_cell.length_c   1.000
_cell.angle_alpha   90.00
_cell.angle_beta   90.00
_cell.angle_gamma   90.00
#
_symmetry.space_group_name_H-M   'P 1'
#
loop_
_entity.id
_entity.type
_entity.pdbx_description
1 polymer ?
#
loop_
_entity_poly.entity_id
_entity_poly.type
_entity_poly.pdbx_seq_one_letter_code
_entity_poly.pdbx_strand_id
1 'polypeptide(L)'
;MLSTRLINAIKPGSVKKINEGTTMAFKIMENINAFVEAIKAYGVPTADLFQTVDLFEKKDIASVTKTIFALGRTCQTHPEYTGPTLGPKLASENKREFTEEQLREAQNVVSLQYGSNKGASQAGINMGKQRMIMD
;
A
#
# COMPACT_ATOMS: atom_id res chain seq x y z
N MET A 1 1.17 -4.68 26.39
CA MET A 1 -0.22 -4.55 26.90
C MET A 1 -1.03 -3.51 26.12
N LEU A 2 -0.48 -2.35 25.76
CA LEU A 2 -1.22 -1.33 25.01
C LEU A 2 -1.65 -1.81 23.60
N SER A 3 -0.82 -2.61 22.94
CA SER A 3 -1.03 -3.07 21.55
C SER A 3 -2.28 -3.95 21.39
N THR A 4 -2.50 -4.96 22.25
CA THR A 4 -3.70 -5.83 22.16
C THR A 4 -5.00 -5.10 22.45
N ARG A 5 -4.97 -4.09 23.33
CA ARG A 5 -6.13 -3.23 23.59
C ARG A 5 -6.45 -2.33 22.40
N LEU A 6 -5.43 -1.85 21.68
CA LEU A 6 -5.60 -1.02 20.49
C LEU A 6 -6.41 -1.75 19.41
N ILE A 7 -6.05 -2.99 19.07
CA ILE A 7 -6.77 -3.73 18.01
C ILE A 7 -8.19 -4.10 18.41
N ASN A 8 -8.44 -4.39 19.70
CA ASN A 8 -9.80 -4.62 20.20
C ASN A 8 -10.67 -3.36 20.20
N ALA A 9 -10.07 -2.17 20.34
CA ALA A 9 -10.79 -0.91 20.21
C ALA A 9 -11.15 -0.59 18.75
N ILE A 10 -10.31 -0.99 17.80
CA ILE A 10 -10.56 -0.84 16.35
C ILE A 10 -11.61 -1.84 15.88
N LYS A 11 -11.41 -3.13 16.21
CA LYS A 11 -12.30 -4.23 15.85
C LYS A 11 -12.52 -5.10 17.09
N PRO A 12 -13.69 -5.00 17.73
CA PRO A 12 -14.03 -5.81 18.89
C PRO A 12 -13.88 -7.31 18.62
N GLY A 13 -13.32 -8.03 19.59
CA GLY A 13 -13.15 -9.49 19.49
C GLY A 13 -11.91 -9.96 18.70
N SER A 14 -11.05 -9.05 18.27
CA SER A 14 -9.81 -9.40 17.54
C SER A 14 -8.82 -10.22 18.38
N VAL A 15 -8.70 -9.93 19.67
CA VAL A 15 -7.90 -10.68 20.65
C VAL A 15 -8.79 -11.06 21.82
N LYS A 16 -9.14 -12.35 21.94
CA LYS A 16 -10.07 -12.86 22.97
C LYS A 16 -9.44 -12.96 24.36
N LYS A 17 -8.16 -13.33 24.43
CA LYS A 17 -7.43 -13.54 25.68
C LYS A 17 -6.24 -12.61 25.74
N ILE A 18 -6.25 -11.72 26.73
CA ILE A 18 -5.13 -10.81 27.00
C ILE A 18 -4.52 -11.23 28.33
N ASN A 19 -3.22 -11.51 28.33
CA ASN A 19 -2.49 -11.77 29.57
C ASN A 19 -2.20 -10.43 30.27
N GLU A 20 -3.12 -9.95 31.10
CA GLU A 20 -2.98 -8.70 31.86
C GLU A 20 -2.17 -8.88 33.14
N GLY A 21 -1.54 -7.80 33.64
CA GLY A 21 -0.81 -7.78 34.92
C GLY A 21 0.41 -8.70 35.05
N THR A 22 0.79 -9.41 33.99
CA THR A 22 1.90 -10.38 34.01
C THR A 22 3.26 -9.72 33.84
N THR A 23 4.21 -10.10 34.69
CA THR A 23 5.64 -9.80 34.55
C THR A 23 6.41 -10.90 33.80
N MET A 24 5.75 -12.06 33.56
CA MET A 24 6.36 -13.18 32.84
C MET A 24 6.61 -12.83 31.37
N ALA A 25 7.87 -12.90 30.95
CA ALA A 25 8.33 -12.57 29.60
C ALA A 25 7.54 -13.30 28.49
N PHE A 26 7.34 -14.61 28.62
CA PHE A 26 6.63 -15.41 27.62
C PHE A 26 5.18 -14.94 27.39
N LYS A 27 4.46 -14.56 28.46
CA LYS A 27 3.09 -14.05 28.36
C LYS A 27 3.01 -12.68 27.70
N ILE A 28 4.06 -11.85 27.88
CA ILE A 28 4.17 -10.56 27.19
C ILE A 28 4.40 -10.81 25.70
N MET A 29 5.31 -11.73 25.34
CA MET A 29 5.56 -12.11 23.94
C MET A 29 4.32 -12.72 23.27
N GLU A 30 3.54 -13.55 23.98
CA GLU A 30 2.24 -14.05 23.49
C GLU A 30 1.27 -12.91 23.16
N ASN A 31 1.16 -11.90 24.02
CA ASN A 31 0.30 -10.73 23.74
C ASN A 31 0.78 -9.97 22.48
N ILE A 32 2.10 -9.83 22.30
CA ILE A 32 2.65 -9.16 21.12
C ILE A 32 2.34 -9.96 19.86
N ASN A 33 2.55 -11.27 19.87
CA ASN A 33 2.18 -12.15 18.75
C ASN A 33 0.68 -12.09 18.45
N ALA A 34 -0.17 -12.14 19.48
CA ALA A 34 -1.62 -12.02 19.31
C ALA A 34 -2.03 -10.70 18.66
N PHE A 35 -1.35 -9.60 19.00
CA PHE A 35 -1.56 -8.32 18.32
C PHE A 35 -1.15 -8.36 16.85
N VAL A 36 0.04 -8.88 16.55
CA VAL A 36 0.57 -8.97 15.16
C VAL A 36 -0.35 -9.82 14.28
N GLU A 37 -0.81 -10.97 14.76
CA GLU A 37 -1.76 -11.82 14.02
C GLU A 37 -3.12 -11.15 13.85
N ALA A 38 -3.60 -10.40 14.84
CA ALA A 38 -4.85 -9.68 14.74
C ALA A 38 -4.80 -8.55 13.70
N ILE A 39 -3.72 -7.77 13.64
CA ILE A 39 -3.58 -6.70 12.63
C ILE A 39 -3.34 -7.25 11.22
N LYS A 40 -2.68 -8.41 11.12
CA LYS A 40 -2.53 -9.14 9.86
C LYS A 40 -3.89 -9.61 9.34
N ALA A 41 -4.72 -10.20 10.20
CA ALA A 41 -6.09 -10.58 9.87
C ALA A 41 -7.00 -9.37 9.59
N TYR A 42 -6.66 -8.21 10.14
CA TYR A 42 -7.34 -6.95 9.84
C TYR A 42 -6.97 -6.39 8.45
N GLY A 43 -5.89 -6.87 7.82
CA GLY A 43 -5.50 -6.45 6.46
C GLY A 43 -4.25 -5.58 6.40
N VAL A 44 -3.48 -5.48 7.48
CA VAL A 44 -2.14 -4.87 7.41
C VAL A 44 -1.21 -5.78 6.59
N PRO A 45 -0.50 -5.26 5.56
CA PRO A 45 0.43 -6.05 4.76
C PRO A 45 1.53 -6.70 5.61
N THR A 46 1.91 -7.93 5.29
CA THR A 46 2.94 -8.67 6.02
C THR A 46 4.31 -7.97 6.01
N ALA A 47 4.62 -7.23 4.94
CA ALA A 47 5.84 -6.44 4.83
C ALA A 47 5.92 -5.27 5.83
N ASP A 48 4.77 -4.81 6.32
CA ASP A 48 4.67 -3.73 7.29
C ASP A 48 4.53 -4.26 8.74
N LEU A 49 4.59 -5.58 8.97
CA LEU A 49 4.51 -6.17 10.31
C LEU A 49 5.89 -6.22 10.98
N PHE A 50 5.95 -5.78 12.24
CA PHE A 50 7.13 -5.94 13.09
C PHE A 50 7.20 -7.35 13.71
N GLN A 51 8.39 -7.77 14.14
CA GLN A 51 8.61 -9.02 14.85
C GLN A 51 8.55 -8.83 16.36
N THR A 52 8.15 -9.85 17.11
CA THR A 52 7.99 -9.74 18.57
C THR A 52 9.24 -9.24 19.31
N VAL A 53 10.44 -9.58 18.82
CA VAL A 53 11.72 -9.07 19.36
C VAL A 53 11.90 -7.56 19.19
N ASP A 54 11.34 -6.97 18.13
CA ASP A 54 11.46 -5.54 17.81
C ASP A 54 10.83 -4.68 18.91
N LEU A 55 9.70 -5.16 19.46
CA LEU A 55 8.99 -4.50 20.55
C LEU A 55 9.43 -5.00 21.93
N PHE A 56 9.61 -6.32 22.10
CA PHE A 56 9.91 -6.93 23.41
C PHE A 56 11.31 -6.56 23.91
N GLU A 57 12.32 -6.67 23.04
CA GLU A 57 13.72 -6.33 23.36
C GLU A 57 14.08 -4.90 22.92
N LYS A 58 13.14 -4.18 22.32
CA LYS A 58 13.33 -2.83 21.77
C LYS A 58 14.40 -2.78 20.67
N LYS A 59 14.55 -3.87 19.92
CA LYS A 59 15.55 -3.98 18.85
C LYS A 59 15.30 -3.01 17.69
N ASP A 60 14.03 -2.80 17.33
CA ASP A 60 13.64 -1.89 16.24
C ASP A 60 12.25 -1.25 16.51
N ILE A 61 12.23 -0.18 17.30
CA ILE A 61 11.01 0.58 17.57
C ILE A 61 10.52 1.36 16.33
N ALA A 62 11.40 1.61 15.35
CA ALA A 62 11.00 2.28 14.11
C ALA A 62 10.10 1.36 13.28
N SER A 63 10.40 0.06 13.21
CA SER A 63 9.53 -0.96 12.61
C SER A 63 8.14 -0.98 13.27
N VAL A 64 8.09 -1.02 14.61
CA VAL A 64 6.82 -0.96 15.36
C VAL A 64 6.00 0.28 15.01
N THR A 65 6.67 1.43 14.91
CA THR A 65 6.04 2.71 14.55
C THR A 65 5.45 2.65 13.13
N LYS A 66 6.19 2.11 12.16
CA LYS A 66 5.71 1.92 10.77
C LYS A 66 4.48 1.02 10.73
N THR A 67 4.47 -0.07 11.49
CA THR A 67 3.30 -0.95 11.59
C THR A 67 2.07 -0.22 12.12
N ILE A 68 2.22 0.67 13.11
CA ILE A 68 1.11 1.47 13.64
C ILE A 68 0.57 2.43 12.57
N PHE A 69 1.44 3.08 11.79
CA PHE A 69 1.00 3.89 10.65
C PHE A 69 0.34 3.04 9.55
N ALA A 70 0.83 1.83 9.29
CA ALA A 70 0.18 0.90 8.36
C ALA A 70 -1.22 0.52 8.83
N LEU A 71 -1.39 0.17 10.12
CA LEU A 71 -2.70 -0.08 10.72
C LEU A 71 -3.63 1.13 10.60
N GLY A 72 -3.14 2.35 10.86
CA GLY A 72 -3.91 3.58 10.72
C GLY A 72 -4.40 3.85 9.30
N ARG A 73 -3.59 3.48 8.29
CA ARG A 73 -3.97 3.52 6.87
C ARG A 73 -5.01 2.46 6.54
N THR A 74 -4.81 1.22 7.01
CA THR A 74 -5.77 0.12 6.83
C THR A 74 -7.12 0.46 7.47
N CYS A 75 -7.15 1.06 8.66
CA CYS A 75 -8.42 1.47 9.28
C CYS A 75 -9.27 2.40 8.39
N GLN A 76 -8.65 3.21 7.53
CA GLN A 76 -9.38 4.09 6.60
C GLN A 76 -10.03 3.35 5.43
N THR A 77 -9.64 2.10 5.16
CA THR A 77 -10.26 1.27 4.12
C THR A 77 -11.44 0.44 4.63
N HIS A 78 -11.68 0.43 5.95
CA HIS A 78 -12.75 -0.31 6.60
C HIS A 78 -13.94 0.62 6.90
N PRO A 79 -15.09 0.49 6.21
CA PRO A 79 -16.27 1.34 6.43
C PRO A 79 -16.86 1.24 7.83
N GLU A 80 -16.65 0.11 8.51
CA GLU A 80 -17.08 -0.14 9.88
C GLU A 80 -16.28 0.66 10.92
N TYR A 81 -15.12 1.19 10.56
CA TYR A 81 -14.27 1.94 11.47
C TYR A 81 -14.66 3.43 11.49
N THR A 82 -15.27 3.88 12.59
CA THR A 82 -15.66 5.27 12.82
C THR A 82 -14.72 6.02 13.76
N GLY A 83 -13.55 5.45 14.06
CA GLY A 83 -12.58 6.01 14.98
C GLY A 83 -11.66 7.07 14.35
N PRO A 84 -10.74 7.65 15.14
CA PRO A 84 -9.75 8.60 14.63
C PRO A 84 -8.82 7.95 13.60
N THR A 85 -8.49 8.68 12.54
CA THR A 85 -7.63 8.20 11.46
C THR A 85 -6.19 8.63 11.68
N LEU A 86 -5.23 7.78 11.32
CA LEU A 86 -3.79 8.07 11.41
C LEU A 86 -3.11 7.84 10.05
N GLY A 87 -2.42 8.86 9.55
CA GLY A 87 -1.67 8.81 8.29
C GLY A 87 -2.49 9.11 7.01
N PRO A 88 -1.82 9.26 5.86
CA PRO A 88 -2.48 9.56 4.59
C PRO A 88 -3.34 8.39 4.11
N LYS A 89 -4.45 8.68 3.43
CA LYS A 89 -5.29 7.64 2.82
C LYS A 89 -4.46 6.74 1.91
N LEU A 90 -4.68 5.42 1.98
CA LEU A 90 -4.14 4.47 1.00
C LEU A 90 -4.60 4.90 -0.39
N ALA A 91 -3.65 5.06 -1.32
CA ALA A 91 -3.98 5.43 -2.68
C ALA A 91 -4.83 4.33 -3.31
N SER A 92 -6.06 4.67 -3.69
CA SER A 92 -6.93 3.78 -4.46
C SER A 92 -6.37 3.64 -5.88
N GLU A 93 -6.21 2.42 -6.37
CA GLU A 93 -5.87 2.16 -7.76
C GLU A 93 -6.93 2.80 -8.67
N ASN A 94 -6.54 3.79 -9.47
CA ASN A 94 -7.41 4.36 -10.49
C ASN A 94 -7.22 3.56 -11.77
N LYS A 95 -7.93 2.43 -11.88
CA LYS A 95 -7.99 1.67 -13.13
C LYS A 95 -8.72 2.52 -14.16
N ARG A 96 -7.94 3.16 -15.02
CA ARG A 96 -8.48 3.88 -16.18
C ARG A 96 -8.81 2.84 -17.24
N GLU A 97 -10.08 2.49 -17.34
CA GLU A 97 -10.58 1.73 -18.48
C GLU A 97 -10.63 2.69 -19.68
N PHE A 98 -9.78 2.43 -20.67
CA PHE A 98 -9.83 3.12 -21.95
C PHE A 98 -10.69 2.29 -22.89
N THR A 99 -11.59 2.95 -23.60
CA THR A 99 -12.37 2.29 -24.66
C THR A 99 -11.44 1.82 -25.78
N GLU A 100 -11.82 0.75 -26.50
CA GLU A 100 -11.03 0.28 -27.65
C GLU A 100 -10.85 1.38 -28.71
N GLU A 101 -11.84 2.26 -28.86
CA GLU A 101 -11.77 3.40 -29.77
C GLU A 101 -10.72 4.42 -29.32
N GLN A 102 -10.65 4.75 -28.03
CA GLN A 102 -9.59 5.61 -27.48
C GLN A 102 -8.19 5.00 -27.61
N LEU A 103 -8.04 3.67 -27.44
CA LEU A 103 -6.76 2.98 -27.66
C LEU A 103 -6.35 3.00 -29.13
N ARG A 104 -7.31 2.87 -30.06
CA ARG A 104 -7.07 2.94 -31.50
C ARG A 104 -6.73 4.37 -31.97
N GLU A 105 -7.37 5.38 -31.41
CA GLU A 105 -7.02 6.78 -31.65
C GLU A 105 -5.62 7.10 -31.12
N ALA A 106 -5.24 6.58 -29.95
CA ALA A 106 -3.89 6.75 -29.39
C ALA A 106 -2.78 6.17 -30.29
N GLN A 107 -3.05 5.08 -31.03
CA GLN A 107 -2.09 4.53 -32.01
C GLN A 107 -1.84 5.47 -33.19
N ASN A 108 -2.81 6.34 -33.52
CA ASN A 108 -2.71 7.30 -34.61
C ASN A 108 -2.13 8.66 -34.18
N VAL A 109 -1.90 8.87 -32.88
CA VAL A 109 -1.30 10.10 -32.36
C VAL A 109 0.22 10.01 -32.47
N VAL A 110 0.79 10.85 -33.33
CA VAL A 110 2.24 11.02 -33.47
C VAL A 110 2.80 11.58 -32.15
N SER A 111 3.69 10.82 -31.52
CA SER A 111 4.32 11.22 -30.26
C SER A 111 5.08 12.54 -30.41
N LEU A 112 5.03 13.43 -29.41
CA LEU A 112 5.72 14.74 -29.44
C LEU A 112 7.24 14.63 -29.66
N GLN A 113 7.83 13.45 -29.43
CA GLN A 113 9.22 13.16 -29.75
C GLN A 113 9.51 13.18 -31.27
N TYR A 114 8.49 13.05 -32.11
CA TYR A 114 8.59 13.13 -33.58
C TYR A 114 8.26 14.52 -34.15
N GLY A 115 8.01 15.52 -33.29
CA GLY A 115 7.83 16.91 -33.69
C GLY A 115 6.56 17.58 -33.11
N SER A 116 6.34 18.83 -33.51
CA SER A 116 5.20 19.64 -33.06
C SER A 116 3.91 19.24 -33.77
N ASN A 117 2.85 19.02 -32.99
CA ASN A 117 1.50 18.71 -33.50
C ASN A 117 0.72 19.94 -34.01
N LYS A 118 1.29 21.16 -33.90
CA LYS A 118 0.67 22.42 -34.38
C LYS A 118 1.02 22.73 -35.85
N GLY A 119 0.92 21.75 -36.74
CA GLY A 119 1.12 21.97 -38.19
C GLY A 119 1.79 20.82 -38.95
N ALA A 120 2.22 19.75 -38.28
CA ALA A 120 2.70 18.55 -38.95
C ALA A 120 1.51 17.70 -39.44
N SER A 121 1.09 17.88 -40.70
CA SER A 121 0.20 16.91 -41.36
C SER A 121 0.98 15.61 -41.59
N GLN A 122 0.38 14.45 -41.31
CA GLN A 122 0.95 13.11 -41.50
C GLN A 122 1.32 12.77 -42.96
N ALA A 123 1.12 13.70 -43.90
CA ALA A 123 1.52 13.56 -45.30
C ALA A 123 3.05 13.48 -45.42
N GLY A 124 3.58 12.27 -45.69
CA GLY A 124 4.99 12.04 -46.01
C GLY A 124 5.80 11.26 -44.99
N ILE A 125 5.22 10.84 -43.86
CA ILE A 125 5.90 9.94 -42.92
C ILE A 125 5.89 8.52 -43.51
N ASN A 126 7.00 8.14 -44.14
CA ASN A 126 7.20 6.79 -44.68
C ASN A 126 8.24 6.05 -43.81
N MET A 127 7.75 5.39 -42.76
CA MET A 127 8.58 4.61 -41.84
C MET A 127 9.02 3.31 -42.51
N GLY A 128 10.28 3.26 -42.95
CA GLY A 128 10.90 2.01 -43.43
C GLY A 128 11.77 2.11 -44.69
N LYS A 129 11.99 3.28 -45.30
CA LYS A 129 12.93 3.35 -46.43
C LYS A 129 14.39 3.30 -45.97
N GLN A 130 15.12 2.31 -46.49
CA GLN A 130 16.57 2.20 -46.35
C GLN A 130 17.23 3.44 -46.97
N ARG A 131 18.05 4.16 -46.19
CA ARG A 131 18.84 5.28 -46.69
C ARG A 131 19.84 4.74 -47.70
N MET A 132 19.69 5.08 -48.98
CA MET A 132 20.75 4.87 -49.95
C MET A 132 21.80 5.95 -49.75
N ILE A 133 23.00 5.54 -49.34
CA ILE A 133 24.20 6.37 -49.40
C ILE A 133 24.74 6.16 -50.83
N MET A 134 24.71 7.21 -51.65
CA MET A 134 25.53 7.25 -52.86
C MET A 134 26.88 7.84 -52.45
N ASP A 135 27.95 7.19 -52.90
CA ASP A 135 29.37 7.53 -52.68
C ASP A 135 29.69 8.99 -53.07
#